data_AF-A0A7X5Y4X9-F1
#
_entry.id   AF-A0A7X5Y4X9-F1
#
_cell.length_a   1.000
_cell.length_b   1.000
_cell.length_c   1.000
_cell.angle_alpha   90.00
_cell.angle_beta   90.00
_cell.angle_gamma   90.00
#
_symmetry.space_group_name_H-M   'P 1'
#
loop_
_entity.id
_entity.type
_entity.pdbx_description
1 polymer ?
#
loop_
_entity_poly.entity_id
_entity_poly.type
_entity_poly.pdbx_seq_one_letter_code
_entity_poly.pdbx_strand_id
1 'polypeptide(L)'
;MLHELGHWTGHGSRLDRDQSGAFGSAAYSREELVAEVASAFTCASLAIRPTVRHADYVGSWLAVLREDEKAIFRAASAASKAADFLLSFVSDEEVGQ
;
A
#
# COMPACT_ATOMS: atom_id res chain seq x y z
N MET A 1 0.63 -10.07 5.09
CA MET A 1 1.04 -9.38 6.33
C MET A 1 1.27 -7.91 6.07
N LEU A 2 2.28 -7.49 5.32
CA LEU A 2 2.53 -6.07 5.03
C LEU A 2 1.39 -5.37 4.25
N HIS A 3 0.74 -6.07 3.32
CA HIS A 3 -0.48 -5.59 2.66
C HIS A 3 -1.57 -5.16 3.67
N GLU A 4 -1.93 -6.04 4.60
CA GLU A 4 -2.93 -5.74 5.64
C GLU A 4 -2.47 -4.61 6.59
N LEU A 5 -1.17 -4.47 6.82
CA LEU A 5 -0.63 -3.32 7.55
C LEU A 5 -0.75 -2.03 6.74
N GLY A 6 -0.61 -2.10 5.41
CA GLY A 6 -0.93 -1.02 4.49
C GLY A 6 -2.38 -0.55 4.67
N HIS A 7 -3.34 -1.46 4.66
CA HIS A 7 -4.73 -1.14 5.01
C HIS A 7 -4.85 -0.60 6.43
N TRP A 8 -4.19 -1.21 7.41
CA TRP A 8 -4.28 -0.73 8.78
C TRP A 8 -3.93 0.77 8.86
N THR A 9 -2.89 1.26 8.18
CA THR A 9 -2.53 2.70 8.17
C THR A 9 -3.66 3.65 7.73
N GLY A 10 -4.66 3.18 6.97
CA GLY A 10 -5.71 4.02 6.39
C GLY A 10 -6.86 4.39 7.34
N HIS A 11 -6.95 3.81 8.54
CA HIS A 11 -7.98 4.16 9.53
C HIS A 11 -7.99 5.66 9.88
N GLY A 12 -9.15 6.19 10.26
CA GLY A 12 -9.37 7.62 10.52
C GLY A 12 -8.52 8.22 11.64
N SER A 13 -8.05 7.42 12.59
CA SER A 13 -7.10 7.86 13.62
C SER A 13 -5.64 7.88 13.16
N ARG A 14 -5.35 7.58 11.89
CA ARG A 14 -4.02 7.41 11.31
C ARG A 14 -3.88 8.29 10.06
N LEU A 15 -3.92 7.70 8.87
CA LEU A 15 -3.78 8.44 7.60
C LEU A 15 -5.13 8.82 6.97
N ASP A 16 -6.25 8.44 7.61
CA ASP A 16 -7.62 8.86 7.23
C ASP A 16 -7.90 8.72 5.73
N ARG A 17 -7.64 7.52 5.20
CA ARG A 17 -7.93 7.18 3.81
C ARG A 17 -9.32 6.59 3.69
N ASP A 18 -9.95 6.78 2.54
CA ASP A 18 -11.21 6.15 2.21
C ASP A 18 -11.04 4.63 2.06
N GLN A 19 -11.55 3.89 3.04
CA GLN A 19 -11.63 2.42 3.02
C GLN A 19 -13.07 1.93 2.80
N SER A 20 -13.93 2.80 2.29
CA SER A 20 -15.30 2.44 1.94
C SER A 20 -15.38 1.79 0.56
N GLY A 21 -16.57 1.31 0.22
CA GLY A 21 -16.86 0.67 -1.05
C GLY A 21 -16.92 -0.86 -0.93
N ALA A 22 -17.79 -1.44 -1.74
CA ALA A 22 -17.92 -2.89 -1.83
C ALA A 22 -16.75 -3.49 -2.62
N PHE A 23 -16.48 -4.79 -2.39
CA PHE A 23 -15.52 -5.57 -3.17
C PHE A 23 -15.76 -5.39 -4.67
N GLY A 24 -14.69 -5.12 -5.42
CA GLY A 24 -14.75 -4.88 -6.87
C GLY A 24 -15.19 -3.47 -7.29
N SER A 25 -15.54 -2.58 -6.35
CA SER A 25 -15.81 -1.18 -6.67
C SER A 25 -14.51 -0.40 -6.96
N ALA A 26 -14.65 0.78 -7.57
CA ALA A 26 -13.51 1.66 -7.84
C ALA A 26 -12.86 2.20 -6.55
N ALA A 27 -13.65 2.52 -5.52
CA ALA A 27 -13.14 2.97 -4.22
C ALA A 27 -12.31 1.87 -3.55
N TYR A 28 -12.88 0.66 -3.49
CA TYR A 28 -12.19 -0.54 -3.00
C TYR A 28 -10.88 -0.80 -3.77
N SER A 29 -10.92 -0.79 -5.11
CA SER A 29 -9.75 -1.05 -5.95
C SER A 29 -8.62 -0.02 -5.78
N ARG A 30 -8.97 1.23 -5.44
CA ARG A 30 -7.97 2.29 -5.15
C ARG A 30 -7.24 2.01 -3.85
N GLU A 31 -7.96 1.63 -2.79
CA GLU A 31 -7.34 1.34 -1.50
C GLU A 31 -6.52 0.04 -1.54
N GLU A 32 -6.97 -0.98 -2.27
CA GLU A 32 -6.18 -2.19 -2.55
C GLU A 32 -4.86 -1.88 -3.26
N LEU A 33 -4.89 -0.98 -4.25
CA LEU A 33 -3.67 -0.52 -4.93
C LEU A 33 -2.73 0.21 -3.97
N VAL A 34 -3.25 1.07 -3.10
CA VAL A 34 -2.43 1.76 -2.08
C VAL A 34 -1.81 0.76 -1.11
N ALA A 35 -2.57 -0.21 -0.62
CA ALA A 35 -2.10 -1.23 0.32
C ALA A 35 -1.00 -2.12 -0.29
N GLU A 36 -1.13 -2.55 -1.54
CA GLU A 36 -0.07 -3.34 -2.17
C GLU A 36 1.19 -2.50 -2.42
N VAL A 37 1.06 -1.29 -2.98
CA VAL A 37 2.24 -0.46 -3.26
C VAL A 37 2.96 -0.09 -1.96
N ALA A 38 2.22 0.16 -0.87
CA ALA A 38 2.80 0.38 0.45
C ALA A 38 3.57 -0.85 0.93
N SER A 39 2.99 -2.05 0.78
CA SER A 39 3.66 -3.32 1.09
C SER A 39 4.95 -3.49 0.30
N ALA A 40 4.95 -3.15 -1.00
CA ALA A 40 6.14 -3.22 -1.84
C ALA A 40 7.24 -2.23 -1.39
N PHE A 41 6.86 -0.98 -1.07
CA PHE A 41 7.80 0.03 -0.55
C PHE A 41 8.38 -0.38 0.80
N THR A 42 7.57 -0.86 1.74
CA THR A 42 8.05 -1.34 3.04
C THR A 42 8.95 -2.56 2.91
N CYS A 43 8.62 -3.52 2.03
CA CYS A 43 9.51 -4.64 1.72
C CYS A 43 10.88 -4.16 1.22
N ALA A 44 10.90 -3.21 0.28
CA ALA A 44 12.13 -2.67 -0.27
C ALA A 44 12.99 -1.99 0.80
N SER A 45 12.39 -1.17 1.67
CA SER A 45 13.09 -0.49 2.76
C SER A 45 13.65 -1.43 3.81
N LEU A 46 12.97 -2.56 4.08
CA LEU A 46 13.40 -3.57 5.05
C LEU A 46 14.27 -4.68 4.45
N ALA A 47 14.67 -4.55 3.17
CA ALA A 47 15.37 -5.60 2.41
C ALA A 47 14.66 -6.98 2.43
N ILE A 48 13.33 -6.99 2.62
CA ILE A 48 12.51 -8.19 2.58
C ILE A 48 12.23 -8.53 1.13
N ARG A 49 12.64 -9.71 0.68
CA ARG A 49 12.23 -10.21 -0.64
C ARG A 49 10.74 -10.59 -0.61
N PRO A 50 9.88 -9.96 -1.43
CA PRO A 50 8.49 -10.34 -1.50
C PRO A 50 8.38 -11.75 -2.08
N THR A 51 7.73 -12.65 -1.35
CA THR A 51 7.22 -13.90 -1.92
C THR A 51 5.89 -13.58 -2.59
N VAL A 52 5.86 -13.55 -3.92
CA VAL A 52 4.62 -13.31 -4.68
C VAL A 52 3.58 -14.35 -4.27
N ARG A 53 2.44 -13.90 -3.72
CA ARG A 53 1.34 -14.80 -3.35
C ARG A 53 0.08 -14.64 -4.19
N HIS A 54 -0.14 -13.49 -4.84
CA HIS A 54 -1.34 -13.28 -5.66
C HIS A 54 -1.06 -12.31 -6.82
N ALA A 55 -0.77 -12.84 -8.00
CA ALA A 55 -0.60 -12.04 -9.22
C ALA A 55 -1.94 -11.53 -9.79
N ASP A 56 -3.07 -11.99 -9.23
CA ASP A 56 -4.42 -11.73 -9.75
C ASP A 56 -4.84 -10.26 -9.62
N TYR A 57 -4.23 -9.49 -8.70
CA TYR A 57 -4.53 -8.07 -8.48
C TYR A 57 -3.90 -7.13 -9.52
N VAL A 58 -2.88 -7.59 -10.26
CA VAL A 58 -2.25 -6.81 -11.34
C VAL A 58 -3.24 -6.50 -12.45
N GLY A 59 -4.18 -7.42 -12.72
CA GLY A 59 -5.23 -7.25 -13.72
C GLY A 59 -6.22 -6.12 -13.38
N SER A 60 -6.67 -6.05 -12.12
CA SER A 60 -7.56 -4.97 -11.65
C SER A 60 -6.84 -3.61 -11.59
N TRP A 61 -5.55 -3.57 -11.28
CA TRP A 61 -4.80 -2.31 -11.28
C TRP A 61 -4.58 -1.77 -12.69
N LEU A 62 -4.33 -2.64 -13.68
CA LEU A 62 -4.22 -2.22 -15.08
C LEU A 62 -5.49 -1.53 -15.60
N ALA A 63 -6.69 -1.91 -15.12
CA ALA A 63 -7.93 -1.24 -15.48
C ALA A 63 -7.98 0.19 -14.89
N VAL A 64 -7.65 0.36 -13.61
CA VAL A 64 -7.59 1.67 -12.93
C VAL A 64 -6.54 2.58 -13.57
N LEU A 65 -5.39 2.02 -13.97
CA LEU A 65 -4.30 2.75 -14.60
C LEU A 65 -4.60 3.21 -16.03
N ARG A 66 -5.47 2.49 -16.74
CA ARG A 66 -5.91 2.86 -18.10
C ARG A 66 -6.96 3.96 -18.09
N GLU A 67 -7.75 4.09 -17.02
CA GLU A 67 -8.80 5.12 -16.92
C GLU A 67 -8.28 6.47 -16.40
N ASP A 68 -7.20 6.50 -15.62
CA ASP A 68 -6.64 7.75 -15.07
C ASP A 68 -5.12 7.64 -14.87
N GLU A 69 -4.35 8.26 -15.77
CA GLU A 69 -2.88 8.31 -15.68
C GLU A 69 -2.38 8.98 -14.39
N LYS A 70 -3.20 9.81 -13.72
CA LYS A 70 -2.85 10.41 -12.43
C LYS A 70 -3.18 9.51 -11.25
N ALA A 71 -3.98 8.46 -11.44
CA ALA A 71 -4.32 7.52 -10.37
C ALA A 71 -3.08 6.82 -9.82
N ILE A 72 -2.12 6.46 -10.67
CA ILE A 72 -0.86 5.84 -10.20
C ILE A 72 -0.07 6.77 -9.28
N PHE A 73 0.03 8.05 -9.63
CA PHE A 73 0.80 9.01 -8.84
C PHE A 73 0.11 9.30 -7.49
N ARG A 74 -1.22 9.37 -7.47
CA ARG A 74 -1.99 9.51 -6.23
C ARG A 74 -1.84 8.27 -5.34
N ALA A 75 -1.96 7.08 -5.92
CA ALA A 75 -1.79 5.83 -5.19
C ALA A 75 -0.38 5.70 -4.64
N ALA A 76 0.65 5.97 -5.46
CA ALA A 76 2.04 5.96 -5.02
C ALA A 76 2.30 6.97 -3.91
N SER A 77 1.78 8.21 -4.00
CA SER A 77 1.95 9.21 -2.94
C SER A 77 1.30 8.78 -1.62
N ALA A 78 0.09 8.19 -1.67
CA ALA A 78 -0.58 7.65 -0.49
C ALA A 78 0.17 6.44 0.09
N ALA A 79 0.67 5.57 -0.78
CA ALA A 79 1.45 4.40 -0.41
C ALA A 79 2.79 4.76 0.24
N SER A 80 3.49 5.80 -0.26
CA SER A 80 4.71 6.32 0.37
C SER A 80 4.42 6.77 1.81
N LYS A 81 3.36 7.54 2.04
CA LYS A 81 2.96 7.96 3.40
C LYS A 81 2.63 6.77 4.30
N ALA A 82 1.98 5.74 3.76
CA ALA A 82 1.69 4.51 4.50
C ALA A 82 2.97 3.76 4.88
N ALA A 83 3.90 3.62 3.94
CA ALA A 83 5.19 2.98 4.19
C ALA A 83 6.02 3.77 5.22
N ASP A 84 6.11 5.09 5.08
CA ASP A 84 6.82 5.96 6.04
C ASP A 84 6.21 5.86 7.44
N PHE A 85 4.87 5.83 7.54
CA PHE A 85 4.17 5.64 8.80
C PHE A 85 4.53 4.30 9.44
N LEU A 86 4.54 3.20 8.67
CA LEU A 86 4.94 1.88 9.19
C LEU A 86 6.41 1.84 9.62
N LEU A 87 7.30 2.42 8.80
CA LEU A 87 8.73 2.45 9.07
C LEU A 87 9.06 3.32 10.29
N SER A 88 8.22 4.29 10.64
CA SER A 88 8.40 5.10 11.87
C SER A 88 8.30 4.29 13.17
N PHE A 89 7.75 3.07 13.12
CA PHE A 89 7.71 2.15 14.27
C PHE A 89 8.93 1.23 14.34
N VAL A 90 9.80 1.23 13.32
CA VAL A 90 11.04 0.46 13.35
C VAL A 90 12.07 1.29 14.11
N SER A 91 12.45 0.82 15.30
CA SER A 91 13.49 1.46 16.13
C SER A 91 14.89 1.22 15.54
N ASP A 92 15.79 2.20 15.69
CA ASP A 92 17.20 2.15 15.28
C ASP A 92 18.05 1.08 16.01
N GLU A 93 17.46 0.20 16.83
CA GLU A 93 18.21 -0.70 17.72
C GLU A 93 18.97 -1.84 17.02
N GLU A 94 18.87 -2.01 15.69
CA GLU A 94 19.50 -3.13 14.97
C GLU A 94 20.48 -2.73 13.83
N VAL A 95 20.98 -1.49 13.79
CA VAL A 95 22.02 -1.09 12.81
C VAL A 95 23.42 -0.92 13.43
N GLY A 96 23.65 -1.47 14.63
CA GLY A 96 24.96 -1.38 15.26
C GLY A 96 25.26 -2.43 16.32
N GLN A 97 25.59 -3.65 15.89
CA GLN A 97 26.61 -4.51 16.52
C GLN A 97 27.33 -5.33 15.45
#